data_AF-A0A819KXJ5-F1
#
_entry.id   AF-A0A819KXJ5-F1
#
_cell.length_a   1.000
_cell.length_b   1.000
_cell.length_c   1.000
_cell.angle_alpha   90.00
_cell.angle_beta   90.00
_cell.angle_gamma   90.00
#
_symmetry.space_group_name_H-M   'P 1'
#
loop_
_entity.id
_entity.type
_entity.pdbx_description
1 polymer ?
#
loop_
_entity_poly.entity_id
_entity_poly.type
_entity_poly.pdbx_seq_one_letter_code
_entity_poly.pdbx_strand_id
1 'polypeptide(L)'
;MNEDKSNVVINNIKKSDVQKENSLYPEPVFKCYIGPGNNADLIENILTSIGYERQYEKTDDFKIKWVQTIQSINWNLFKDGEQMVNHIQGEDYFTTKIQLCQSLQTYEKISINMFKRPSHFLPLNQFVPETFKLDEKYDRDTFFNTHKPGDVWICKPNGLNQGKGIYLVRDIDELKEKFSEIDALDKKKQISIKPMKRIIQRYIMNPLLVQGKKFDIRCYMLISTVKPLIALYHSGYIRLSIFDFDNNDENLLTHLTNQYMQKKDPKYY
;
A
#
# COMPACT_ATOMS: atom_id res chain seq x y z
N MET A 1 -74.91 -7.50 -10.02
CA MET A 1 -74.75 -8.85 -9.45
C MET A 1 -73.29 -8.99 -9.04
N ASN A 2 -73.04 -8.85 -7.74
CA ASN A 2 -71.86 -9.22 -6.93
C ASN A 2 -70.49 -8.77 -7.48
N GLU A 3 -69.91 -7.63 -7.09
CA GLU A 3 -69.23 -7.38 -5.80
C GLU A 3 -68.62 -8.63 -5.16
N ASP A 4 -67.31 -8.81 -5.35
CA ASP A 4 -66.47 -9.60 -4.45
C ASP A 4 -65.31 -8.72 -3.97
N LYS A 5 -65.45 -8.23 -2.74
CA LYS A 5 -64.49 -7.41 -2.00
C LYS A 5 -63.58 -8.35 -1.22
N SER A 6 -62.42 -8.70 -1.75
CA SER A 6 -61.35 -9.30 -0.95
C SER A 6 -60.47 -8.20 -0.37
N ASN A 7 -60.84 -7.76 0.84
CA ASN A 7 -59.99 -6.95 1.72
C ASN A 7 -58.71 -7.72 2.04
N VAL A 8 -57.58 -7.33 1.45
CA VAL A 8 -56.26 -7.74 1.94
C VAL A 8 -55.97 -6.90 3.19
N VAL A 9 -56.24 -7.48 4.36
CA VAL A 9 -55.83 -6.93 5.65
C VAL A 9 -54.30 -7.01 5.72
N ILE A 10 -53.64 -5.85 5.67
CA ILE A 10 -52.22 -5.71 6.01
C ILE A 10 -52.13 -5.89 7.53
N ASN A 11 -51.88 -7.12 7.97
CA ASN A 11 -51.51 -7.38 9.35
C ASN A 11 -50.07 -6.90 9.57
N ASN A 12 -49.95 -5.76 10.26
CA ASN A 12 -48.73 -5.30 10.90
C ASN A 12 -48.21 -6.39 11.84
N ILE A 13 -47.23 -7.17 11.39
CA ILE A 13 -46.48 -8.07 12.26
C ILE A 13 -45.60 -7.19 13.14
N LYS A 14 -46.04 -6.99 14.39
CA LYS A 14 -45.23 -6.43 15.46
C LYS A 14 -43.98 -7.30 15.62
N LYS A 15 -42.85 -6.63 15.83
CA LYS A 15 -41.48 -7.18 15.96
C LYS A 15 -41.26 -7.99 17.25
N SER A 16 -42.27 -8.71 17.75
CA SER A 16 -42.24 -9.34 19.08
C SER A 16 -42.53 -10.84 19.13
N ASP A 17 -42.91 -11.51 18.03
CA ASP A 17 -43.29 -12.94 18.09
C ASP A 17 -42.46 -13.83 17.16
N VAL A 18 -41.13 -13.69 17.21
CA VAL A 18 -40.23 -14.81 16.86
C VAL A 18 -39.73 -15.39 18.17
N GLN A 19 -40.41 -16.44 18.61
CA GLN A 19 -39.96 -17.27 19.72
C GLN A 19 -38.53 -17.71 19.43
N LYS A 20 -37.57 -17.27 20.25
CA LYS A 20 -36.24 -17.86 20.31
C LYS A 20 -36.43 -19.28 20.82
N GLU A 21 -36.49 -20.25 19.90
CA GLU A 21 -36.21 -21.63 20.25
C GLU A 21 -34.82 -21.67 20.88
N ASN A 22 -34.78 -22.03 22.16
CA ASN A 22 -33.54 -22.26 22.90
C ASN A 22 -32.86 -23.49 22.27
N SER A 23 -31.99 -23.26 21.29
CA SER A 23 -30.95 -24.22 20.94
C SER A 23 -30.20 -24.61 22.21
N LEU A 24 -30.20 -25.90 22.55
CA LEU A 24 -29.49 -26.47 23.71
C LEU A 24 -27.95 -26.31 23.60
N TYR A 25 -27.48 -25.82 22.46
CA TYR A 25 -26.09 -25.50 22.20
C TYR A 25 -25.98 -24.02 21.86
N PRO A 26 -25.18 -23.22 22.57
CA PRO A 26 -24.91 -21.85 22.14
C PRO A 26 -24.35 -21.91 20.72
N GLU A 27 -24.88 -21.08 19.81
CA GLU A 27 -24.25 -20.92 18.50
C GLU A 27 -22.75 -20.61 18.71
N PRO A 28 -21.85 -21.18 17.89
CA PRO A 28 -20.43 -20.98 18.08
C PRO A 28 -20.11 -19.48 18.00
N VAL A 29 -19.73 -18.90 19.14
CA VAL A 29 -19.29 -17.50 19.19
C VAL A 29 -17.94 -17.43 18.49
N PHE A 30 -17.89 -16.75 17.35
CA PHE A 30 -16.64 -16.58 16.61
C PHE A 30 -15.74 -15.59 17.35
N LYS A 31 -14.53 -16.03 17.72
CA LYS A 31 -13.54 -15.17 18.36
C LYS A 31 -12.83 -14.28 17.34
N CYS A 32 -12.55 -13.03 17.68
CA CYS A 32 -11.66 -12.17 16.90
C CYS A 32 -10.55 -11.57 17.76
N TYR A 33 -9.38 -11.32 17.18
CA TYR A 33 -8.32 -10.55 17.79
C TYR A 33 -8.09 -9.27 16.98
N ILE A 34 -8.01 -8.13 17.66
CA ILE A 34 -7.80 -6.82 17.03
C ILE A 34 -6.62 -6.14 17.72
N GLY A 35 -5.50 -6.06 17.00
CA GLY A 35 -4.30 -5.37 17.46
C GLY A 35 -4.47 -3.85 17.46
N PRO A 36 -3.57 -3.11 18.15
CA PRO A 36 -3.62 -1.65 18.17
C PRO A 36 -3.34 -1.04 16.79
N GLY A 37 -3.90 0.16 16.55
CA GLY A 37 -3.73 0.90 15.30
C GLY A 37 -4.61 0.39 14.15
N ASN A 38 -4.33 0.82 12.92
CA ASN A 38 -5.01 0.36 11.70
C ASN A 38 -6.55 0.36 11.77
N ASN A 39 -7.15 1.44 12.28
CA ASN A 39 -8.60 1.58 12.49
C ASN A 39 -9.23 0.49 13.39
N ALA A 40 -8.49 0.01 14.40
CA ALA A 40 -8.93 -1.02 15.34
C ALA A 40 -10.36 -0.79 15.86
N ASP A 41 -10.67 0.40 16.34
CA ASP A 41 -11.98 0.73 16.92
C ASP A 41 -13.12 0.55 15.90
N LEU A 42 -12.90 0.93 14.64
CA LEU A 42 -13.88 0.75 13.56
C LEU A 42 -14.13 -0.74 13.30
N ILE A 43 -13.06 -1.53 13.24
CA ILE A 43 -13.15 -2.97 12.97
C ILE A 43 -13.79 -3.69 14.16
N GLU A 44 -13.47 -3.29 15.38
CA GLU A 44 -14.08 -3.81 16.61
C GLU A 44 -15.58 -3.58 16.62
N ASN A 45 -16.02 -2.35 16.38
CA ASN A 45 -17.43 -2.01 16.34
C ASN A 45 -18.19 -2.83 15.29
N ILE A 46 -17.60 -3.03 14.11
CA ILE A 46 -18.22 -3.85 13.05
C ILE A 46 -18.31 -5.31 13.50
N LEU A 47 -17.21 -5.92 13.92
CA LEU A 47 -17.15 -7.36 14.25
C LEU A 47 -18.04 -7.70 15.45
N THR A 48 -18.04 -6.86 16.48
CA THR A 48 -18.91 -7.04 17.67
C THR A 48 -20.38 -6.87 17.29
N SER A 49 -20.74 -5.94 16.41
CA SER A 49 -22.13 -5.76 15.94
C SER A 49 -22.69 -6.97 15.19
N ILE A 50 -21.83 -7.79 14.59
CA ILE A 50 -22.21 -9.02 13.88
C ILE A 50 -21.97 -10.29 14.72
N GLY A 51 -21.70 -10.16 16.02
CA GLY A 51 -21.68 -11.28 16.98
C GLY A 51 -20.31 -11.92 17.25
N TYR A 52 -19.20 -11.31 16.81
CA TYR A 52 -17.87 -11.80 17.18
C TYR A 52 -17.49 -11.35 18.60
N GLU A 53 -16.79 -12.24 19.33
CA GLU A 53 -16.24 -11.95 20.64
C GLU A 53 -14.78 -11.52 20.55
N ARG A 54 -14.48 -10.30 21.00
CA ARG A 54 -13.13 -9.76 21.01
C ARG A 54 -12.27 -10.43 22.09
N GLN A 55 -11.12 -10.94 21.66
CA GLN A 55 -10.02 -11.38 22.50
C GLN A 55 -9.02 -10.23 22.67
N TYR A 56 -8.75 -9.82 23.90
CA TYR A 56 -7.81 -8.73 24.23
C TYR A 56 -6.37 -9.22 24.35
N GLU A 57 -6.18 -10.46 24.78
CA GLU A 57 -4.86 -11.09 24.84
C GLU A 57 -4.44 -11.59 23.46
N LYS A 58 -3.15 -11.48 23.17
CA LYS A 58 -2.60 -11.98 21.90
C LYS A 58 -2.77 -13.49 21.84
N THR A 59 -3.59 -13.94 20.90
CA THR A 59 -3.92 -15.34 20.68
C THR A 59 -3.74 -15.73 19.21
N ASP A 60 -3.49 -17.01 18.99
CA ASP A 60 -3.56 -17.65 17.68
C ASP A 60 -4.84 -18.52 17.53
N ASP A 61 -5.69 -18.57 18.56
CA ASP A 61 -7.07 -19.08 18.50
C ASP A 61 -8.05 -17.94 18.16
N PHE A 62 -8.33 -17.77 16.88
CA PHE A 62 -9.22 -16.75 16.35
C PHE A 62 -9.92 -17.23 15.08
N LYS A 63 -11.10 -16.66 14.78
CA LYS A 63 -11.72 -16.71 13.46
C LYS A 63 -11.22 -15.58 12.56
N ILE A 64 -11.10 -14.37 13.11
CA ILE A 64 -10.55 -13.18 12.42
C ILE A 64 -9.47 -12.54 13.28
N LYS A 65 -8.32 -12.21 12.67
CA LYS A 65 -7.24 -11.45 13.30
C LYS A 65 -6.92 -10.22 12.46
N TRP A 66 -7.20 -9.04 13.03
CA TRP A 66 -6.92 -7.75 12.43
C TRP A 66 -5.71 -7.12 13.11
N VAL A 67 -4.64 -6.87 12.37
CA VAL A 67 -3.38 -6.32 12.90
C VAL A 67 -2.83 -5.25 11.98
N GLN A 68 -1.93 -4.41 12.50
CA GLN A 68 -1.30 -3.36 11.71
C GLN A 68 -0.18 -3.90 10.81
N THR A 69 0.53 -4.93 11.26
CA THR A 69 1.73 -5.44 10.58
C THR A 69 1.65 -6.94 10.38
N ILE A 70 2.09 -7.39 9.20
CA ILE A 70 2.12 -8.82 8.85
C ILE A 70 2.96 -9.66 9.81
N GLN A 71 4.00 -9.08 10.45
CA GLN A 71 4.83 -9.76 11.44
C GLN A 71 4.06 -10.14 12.72
N SER A 72 2.88 -9.57 12.94
CA SER A 72 2.02 -9.91 14.07
C SER A 72 1.23 -11.21 13.87
N ILE A 73 1.31 -11.80 12.66
CA ILE A 73 0.66 -13.06 12.28
C ILE A 73 1.70 -14.19 12.34
N ASN A 74 1.35 -15.26 13.05
CA ASN A 74 2.16 -16.46 13.09
C ASN A 74 1.73 -17.41 11.96
N TRP A 75 2.36 -17.27 10.79
CA TRP A 75 2.04 -18.07 9.61
C TRP A 75 2.27 -19.57 9.77
N ASN A 76 3.10 -20.01 10.73
CA ASN A 76 3.31 -21.43 11.00
C ASN A 76 2.13 -22.09 11.73
N LEU A 77 1.33 -21.29 12.46
CA LEU A 77 0.15 -21.75 13.18
C LEU A 77 -1.17 -21.38 12.50
N PHE A 78 -1.11 -20.52 11.48
CA PHE A 78 -2.27 -20.06 10.72
C PHE A 78 -2.93 -21.22 9.98
N LYS A 79 -4.24 -21.39 10.17
CA LYS A 79 -5.02 -22.47 9.55
C LYS A 79 -5.86 -21.92 8.40
N ASP A 80 -5.41 -22.16 7.17
CA ASP A 80 -6.13 -21.76 5.96
C ASP A 80 -7.52 -22.44 5.88
N GLY A 81 -8.52 -21.70 5.38
CA GLY A 81 -9.93 -22.11 5.37
C GLY A 81 -10.66 -22.03 6.72
N GLU A 82 -9.93 -22.08 7.84
CA GLU A 82 -10.51 -21.95 9.19
C GLU A 82 -10.40 -20.52 9.72
N GLN A 83 -9.27 -19.85 9.50
CA GLN A 83 -8.93 -18.54 10.05
C GLN A 83 -8.78 -17.48 8.95
N MET A 84 -9.00 -16.22 9.32
CA MET A 84 -8.85 -15.07 8.42
C MET A 84 -7.97 -13.99 9.04
N VAL A 85 -7.15 -13.35 8.20
CA VAL A 85 -6.27 -12.24 8.56
C VAL A 85 -6.38 -11.12 7.51
N ASN A 86 -6.04 -9.89 7.88
CA ASN A 86 -6.11 -8.72 6.99
C ASN A 86 -4.83 -8.47 6.17
N HIS A 87 -3.98 -9.49 6.02
CA HIS A 87 -2.70 -9.43 5.31
C HIS A 87 -2.56 -10.65 4.40
N ILE A 88 -1.79 -10.51 3.33
CA ILE A 88 -1.46 -11.63 2.44
C ILE A 88 -0.01 -12.04 2.71
N GLN A 89 0.22 -13.35 2.89
CA GLN A 89 1.59 -13.85 3.04
C GLN A 89 2.43 -13.45 1.81
N GLY A 90 3.56 -12.78 2.04
CA GLY A 90 4.40 -12.24 0.97
C GLY A 90 3.93 -10.90 0.39
N GLU A 91 3.03 -10.16 1.05
CA GLU A 91 2.60 -8.83 0.56
C GLU A 91 3.76 -7.83 0.40
N ASP A 92 4.89 -8.07 1.07
CA ASP A 92 6.11 -7.27 0.97
C ASP A 92 6.63 -7.23 -0.48
N TYR A 93 6.42 -8.28 -1.28
CA TYR A 93 6.80 -8.34 -2.70
C TYR A 93 6.29 -7.16 -3.55
N PHE A 94 5.20 -6.50 -3.14
CA PHE A 94 4.66 -5.32 -3.84
C PHE A 94 4.39 -4.12 -2.93
N THR A 95 4.46 -4.27 -1.60
CA THR A 95 4.22 -3.16 -0.65
C THR A 95 5.50 -2.42 -0.25
N THR A 96 6.69 -2.97 -0.51
CA THR A 96 7.97 -2.25 -0.34
C THR A 96 8.49 -1.71 -1.66
N LYS A 97 9.18 -0.56 -1.64
CA LYS A 97 9.66 0.10 -2.87
C LYS A 97 10.65 -0.78 -3.64
N ILE A 98 11.54 -1.45 -2.91
CA ILE A 98 12.59 -2.30 -3.47
C ILE A 98 11.97 -3.56 -4.07
N GLN A 99 11.12 -4.26 -3.33
CA GLN A 99 10.54 -5.50 -3.84
C GLN A 99 9.52 -5.23 -4.94
N LEU A 100 8.73 -4.14 -4.88
CA LEU A 100 7.86 -3.77 -6.00
C LEU A 100 8.67 -3.54 -7.28
N CYS A 101 9.77 -2.79 -7.21
CA CYS A 101 10.68 -2.58 -8.34
C CYS A 101 11.19 -3.93 -8.89
N GLN A 102 11.69 -4.80 -8.01
CA GLN A 102 12.21 -6.11 -8.39
C GLN A 102 11.15 -7.05 -8.97
N SER A 103 9.95 -7.08 -8.40
CA SER A 103 8.82 -7.90 -8.85
C SER A 103 8.37 -7.48 -10.24
N LEU A 104 8.23 -6.17 -10.47
CA LEU A 104 7.83 -5.62 -11.77
C LEU A 104 8.90 -5.85 -12.86
N GLN A 105 10.17 -5.63 -12.55
CA GLN A 105 11.28 -5.89 -13.49
C GLN A 105 11.40 -7.39 -13.82
N THR A 106 11.23 -8.26 -12.83
CA THR A 106 11.23 -9.71 -13.04
C THR A 106 10.07 -10.14 -13.92
N TYR A 107 8.86 -9.64 -13.63
CA TYR A 107 7.67 -9.90 -14.44
C TYR A 107 7.86 -9.44 -15.90
N GLU A 108 8.39 -8.23 -16.10
CA GLU A 108 8.68 -7.69 -17.43
C GLU A 108 9.61 -8.62 -18.23
N LYS A 109 10.74 -9.04 -17.63
CA LYS A 109 11.71 -9.96 -18.27
C LYS A 109 11.08 -11.30 -18.65
N ILE A 110 10.30 -11.90 -17.74
CA ILE A 110 9.63 -13.18 -17.98
C ILE A 110 8.56 -13.02 -19.08
N SER A 111 7.79 -11.92 -19.04
CA SER A 111 6.71 -11.65 -20.01
C SER A 111 7.22 -11.51 -21.45
N ILE A 112 8.41 -10.92 -21.62
CA ILE A 112 9.08 -10.77 -22.91
C ILE A 112 9.64 -12.10 -23.39
N ASN A 113 10.26 -12.89 -22.50
CA ASN A 113 11.01 -14.09 -22.88
C ASN A 113 10.16 -15.37 -23.01
N MET A 114 9.06 -15.50 -22.26
CA MET A 114 8.34 -16.79 -22.14
C MET A 114 6.89 -16.75 -22.63
N PHE A 115 6.11 -15.74 -22.26
CA PHE A 115 4.64 -15.87 -22.31
C PHE A 115 3.93 -15.02 -23.35
N LYS A 116 4.63 -14.18 -24.15
CA LYS A 116 4.05 -13.11 -24.99
C LYS A 116 3.05 -12.27 -24.18
N ARG A 117 3.47 -11.08 -23.73
CA ARG A 117 2.62 -10.15 -22.97
C ARG A 117 1.20 -10.07 -23.58
N PRO A 118 0.13 -10.28 -22.80
CA PRO A 118 -1.23 -10.09 -23.30
C PRO A 118 -1.43 -8.65 -23.77
N SER A 119 -2.16 -8.45 -24.87
CA SER A 119 -2.28 -7.14 -25.54
C SER A 119 -2.84 -6.02 -24.68
N HIS A 120 -3.62 -6.34 -23.64
CA HIS A 120 -4.21 -5.38 -22.72
C HIS A 120 -3.29 -5.00 -21.54
N PHE A 121 -2.13 -5.64 -21.40
CA PHE A 121 -1.12 -5.25 -20.41
C PHE A 121 -0.15 -4.24 -21.03
N LEU A 122 0.04 -3.12 -20.34
CA LEU A 122 1.02 -2.11 -20.73
C LEU A 122 2.45 -2.63 -20.46
N PRO A 123 3.42 -2.32 -21.34
CA PRO A 123 4.84 -2.42 -21.02
C PRO A 123 5.20 -1.66 -19.75
N LEU A 124 6.16 -2.18 -18.96
CA LEU A 124 6.57 -1.58 -17.70
C LEU A 124 6.92 -0.09 -17.82
N ASN A 125 7.66 0.28 -18.87
CA ASN A 125 8.11 1.65 -19.11
C ASN A 125 6.99 2.64 -19.48
N GLN A 126 5.77 2.16 -19.72
CA GLN A 126 4.61 3.03 -20.00
C GLN A 126 3.86 3.44 -18.74
N PHE A 127 4.00 2.72 -17.62
CA PHE A 127 3.28 3.02 -16.37
C PHE A 127 4.17 3.14 -15.13
N VAL A 128 5.44 2.73 -15.23
CA VAL A 128 6.44 2.92 -14.17
C VAL A 128 7.60 3.74 -14.73
N PRO A 129 7.91 4.90 -14.13
CA PRO A 129 9.10 5.65 -14.50
C PRO A 129 10.36 4.80 -14.28
N GLU A 130 11.36 5.01 -15.12
CA GLU A 130 12.66 4.34 -15.03
C GLU A 130 13.19 4.36 -13.59
N THR A 131 13.57 3.18 -13.06
CA THR A 131 13.90 3.00 -11.64
C THR A 131 15.07 2.04 -11.47
N PHE A 132 16.02 2.40 -10.60
CA PHE A 132 17.20 1.61 -10.25
C PHE A 132 17.29 1.42 -8.74
N LYS A 133 17.83 0.27 -8.29
CA LYS A 133 18.18 0.05 -6.89
C LYS A 133 19.55 0.67 -6.64
N LEU A 134 19.56 1.84 -6.02
CA LEU A 134 20.75 2.69 -5.95
C LEU A 134 21.88 2.08 -5.08
N ASP A 135 21.56 1.16 -4.17
CA ASP A 135 22.55 0.48 -3.32
C ASP A 135 23.01 -0.87 -3.89
N GLU A 136 22.53 -1.27 -5.08
CA GLU A 136 23.02 -2.44 -5.80
C GLU A 136 24.01 -1.95 -6.86
N LYS A 137 25.28 -2.36 -6.76
CA LYS A 137 26.37 -1.82 -7.60
C LYS A 137 26.06 -1.82 -9.09
N TYR A 138 25.56 -2.94 -9.62
CA TYR A 138 25.23 -3.07 -11.03
C TYR A 138 24.16 -2.06 -11.50
N ASP A 139 23.08 -1.91 -10.73
CA ASP A 139 22.01 -0.96 -11.01
C ASP A 139 22.50 0.49 -10.90
N ARG A 140 23.34 0.79 -9.90
CA ARG A 140 23.95 2.10 -9.67
C ARG A 140 24.88 2.50 -10.81
N ASP A 141 25.76 1.61 -11.23
CA ASP A 141 26.69 1.84 -12.34
C ASP A 141 25.90 2.02 -13.65
N THR A 142 24.86 1.21 -13.85
CA THR A 142 23.95 1.36 -15.00
C THR A 142 23.30 2.74 -15.00
N PHE A 143 22.72 3.17 -13.88
CA PHE A 143 22.12 4.49 -13.73
C PHE A 143 23.12 5.62 -14.05
N PHE A 144 24.35 5.56 -13.50
CA PHE A 144 25.37 6.57 -13.77
C PHE A 144 25.85 6.57 -15.23
N ASN A 145 25.74 5.45 -15.94
CA ASN A 145 26.14 5.36 -17.35
C ASN A 145 25.00 5.74 -18.32
N THR A 146 23.74 5.61 -17.92
CA THR A 146 22.58 5.85 -18.80
C THR A 146 21.86 7.17 -18.57
N HIS A 147 22.19 7.90 -17.51
CA HIS A 147 21.57 9.21 -17.24
C HIS A 147 21.87 10.22 -18.35
N LYS A 148 20.96 11.18 -18.54
CA LYS A 148 21.14 12.28 -19.49
C LYS A 148 21.19 13.62 -18.74
N PRO A 149 21.98 14.59 -19.23
CA PRO A 149 21.96 15.95 -18.69
C PRO A 149 20.55 16.54 -18.70
N GLY A 150 20.18 17.24 -17.62
CA GLY A 150 18.85 17.84 -17.44
C GLY A 150 17.79 16.88 -16.88
N ASP A 151 18.11 15.58 -16.74
CA ASP A 151 17.21 14.63 -16.10
C ASP A 151 17.10 14.91 -14.60
N VAL A 152 15.86 15.06 -14.11
CA VAL A 152 15.59 15.09 -12.67
C VAL A 152 15.19 13.70 -12.19
N TRP A 153 15.73 13.31 -11.06
CA TRP A 153 15.46 12.04 -10.41
C TRP A 153 14.95 12.26 -8.98
N ILE A 154 14.26 11.26 -8.45
CA ILE A 154 13.77 11.26 -7.08
C ILE A 154 14.33 10.03 -6.36
N CYS A 155 15.10 10.26 -5.30
CA CYS A 155 15.62 9.21 -4.44
C CYS A 155 14.62 8.92 -3.33
N LYS A 156 14.32 7.64 -3.11
CA LYS A 156 13.32 7.18 -2.15
C LYS A 156 13.91 6.07 -1.28
N PRO A 157 14.12 6.31 0.03
CA PRO A 157 14.54 5.26 0.96
C PRO A 157 13.46 4.19 1.16
N ASN A 158 13.92 2.96 1.34
CA ASN A 158 13.09 1.81 1.69
C ASN A 158 12.76 1.84 3.19
N GLY A 159 11.62 1.26 3.57
CA GLY A 159 11.19 1.17 4.97
C GLY A 159 10.74 2.49 5.62
N LEU A 160 10.99 3.65 4.98
CA LEU A 160 10.41 4.92 5.40
C LEU A 160 9.06 5.17 4.70
N ASN A 161 8.11 5.67 5.48
CA ASN A 161 6.80 6.11 5.04
C ASN A 161 6.67 7.64 5.13
N GLN A 162 5.50 8.17 4.78
CA GLN A 162 5.16 9.59 5.00
C GLN A 162 6.02 10.61 4.23
N GLY A 163 6.79 10.19 3.23
CA GLY A 163 7.69 11.07 2.47
C GLY A 163 9.04 11.36 3.15
N LYS A 164 9.32 10.73 4.29
CA LYS A 164 10.58 10.95 5.03
C LYS A 164 11.79 10.46 4.22
N GLY A 165 12.83 11.30 4.17
CA GLY A 165 14.10 11.02 3.51
C GLY A 165 14.05 11.01 1.97
N ILE A 166 12.93 11.42 1.37
CA ILE A 166 12.83 11.62 -0.08
C ILE A 166 13.53 12.94 -0.45
N TYR A 167 14.30 12.92 -1.53
CA TYR A 167 14.91 14.12 -2.10
C TYR A 167 14.98 14.03 -3.63
N LEU A 168 15.04 15.19 -4.28
CA LEU A 168 15.28 15.28 -5.72
C LEU A 168 16.79 15.32 -5.99
N VAL A 169 17.18 14.73 -7.12
CA VAL A 169 18.53 14.74 -7.65
C VAL A 169 18.46 15.42 -9.00
N ARG A 170 19.05 16.61 -9.07
CA ARG A 170 19.15 17.43 -10.28
C ARG A 170 20.58 17.42 -10.82
N ASP A 171 21.55 17.28 -9.93
CA ASP A 171 22.96 17.08 -10.22
C ASP A 171 23.36 15.65 -9.82
N ILE A 172 23.81 14.88 -10.81
CA ILE A 172 24.22 13.49 -10.63
C ILE A 172 25.68 13.39 -10.19
N ASP A 173 26.50 14.40 -10.48
CA ASP A 173 27.90 14.39 -10.07
C ASP A 173 28.02 14.59 -8.55
N GLU A 174 27.18 15.46 -7.97
CA GLU A 174 27.02 15.55 -6.50
C GLU A 174 26.63 14.19 -5.88
N LEU A 175 25.77 13.43 -6.57
CA LEU A 175 25.36 12.11 -6.10
C LEU A 175 26.53 11.10 -6.21
N LYS A 176 27.28 11.10 -7.31
CA LYS A 176 28.45 10.22 -7.51
C LYS A 176 29.53 10.46 -6.45
N GLU A 177 29.80 11.72 -6.12
CA GLU A 177 30.77 12.09 -5.07
C GLU A 177 30.35 11.49 -3.72
N LYS A 178 29.09 11.67 -3.31
CA LYS A 178 28.54 11.08 -2.08
C LYS A 178 28.70 9.56 -2.03
N PHE A 179 28.47 8.85 -3.14
CA PHE A 179 28.66 7.40 -3.17
C PHE A 179 30.12 6.97 -3.15
N SER A 180 31.01 7.75 -3.76
CA SER A 180 32.45 7.48 -3.74
C SER A 180 33.02 7.58 -2.33
N GLU A 181 32.54 8.57 -1.55
CA GLU A 181 32.88 8.71 -0.13
C GLU A 181 32.37 7.54 0.72
N ILE A 182 31.11 7.13 0.52
CA ILE A 182 30.52 5.98 1.22
C ILE A 182 31.31 4.70 0.91
N ASP A 183 31.56 4.42 -0.37
CA ASP A 183 32.32 3.23 -0.80
C ASP A 183 33.75 3.25 -0.24
N ALA A 184 34.36 4.43 -0.08
CA ALA A 184 35.69 4.58 0.54
C ALA A 184 35.67 4.36 2.07
N LEU A 185 34.60 4.78 2.75
CA LEU A 185 34.41 4.58 4.19
C LEU A 185 34.12 3.12 4.53
N ASP A 186 33.29 2.45 3.72
CA ASP A 186 32.96 1.02 3.90
C ASP A 186 34.22 0.15 3.80
N LYS A 187 35.10 0.46 2.84
CA LYS A 187 36.41 -0.20 2.71
C LYS A 187 37.32 0.02 3.93
N LYS A 188 37.23 1.17 4.59
CA LYS A 188 38.10 1.54 5.71
C LYS A 188 37.63 1.02 7.06
N LYS A 189 36.32 0.88 7.29
CA LYS A 189 35.78 0.68 8.64
C LYS A 189 35.18 -0.71 8.93
N GLN A 190 35.15 -1.66 8.00
CA GLN A 190 34.45 -2.95 8.17
C GLN A 190 33.08 -2.78 8.87
N ILE A 191 32.35 -1.71 8.56
CA ILE A 191 31.09 -1.40 9.24
C ILE A 191 30.06 -2.42 8.78
N SER A 192 29.60 -3.23 9.72
CA SER A 192 28.58 -4.28 9.52
C SER A 192 27.15 -3.74 9.50
N ILE A 193 26.96 -2.41 9.53
CA ILE A 193 25.63 -1.79 9.43
C ILE A 193 25.21 -1.81 7.97
N LYS A 194 24.25 -2.68 7.64
CA LYS A 194 23.67 -2.76 6.30
C LYS A 194 23.00 -1.41 5.97
N PRO A 195 23.45 -0.69 4.93
CA PRO A 195 22.89 0.61 4.61
C PRO A 195 21.41 0.51 4.26
N MET A 196 20.65 1.55 4.59
CA MET A 196 19.23 1.65 4.23
C MET A 196 19.09 1.60 2.71
N LYS A 197 18.44 0.56 2.19
CA LYS A 197 18.20 0.41 0.75
C LYS A 197 17.36 1.57 0.21
N ARG A 198 17.62 1.99 -1.02
CA ARG A 198 17.02 3.13 -1.72
C ARG A 198 16.77 2.75 -3.17
N ILE A 199 15.73 3.33 -3.73
CA ILE A 199 15.57 3.41 -5.18
C ILE A 199 15.86 4.83 -5.64
N ILE A 200 16.39 4.96 -6.85
CA ILE A 200 16.35 6.20 -7.61
C ILE A 200 15.39 5.99 -8.78
N GLN A 201 14.47 6.93 -8.96
CA GLN A 201 13.42 6.83 -9.97
C GLN A 201 13.34 8.12 -10.77
N ARG A 202 13.09 8.03 -12.07
CA ARG A 202 12.92 9.20 -12.93
C ARG A 202 11.79 10.06 -12.40
N TYR A 203 12.06 11.35 -12.21
CA TYR A 203 11.05 12.27 -11.76
C TYR A 203 10.15 12.68 -12.93
N ILE A 204 8.84 12.73 -12.69
CA ILE A 204 7.85 13.15 -13.70
C ILE A 204 7.83 14.68 -13.72
N MET A 205 8.53 15.25 -14.70
CA MET A 205 8.68 16.71 -14.86
C MET A 205 7.40 17.40 -15.39
N ASN A 206 6.56 16.66 -16.11
CA ASN A 206 5.32 17.20 -16.68
C ASN A 206 4.11 16.47 -16.09
N PRO A 207 3.85 16.57 -14.78
CA PRO A 207 2.69 15.95 -14.17
C PRO A 207 1.41 16.65 -14.64
N LEU A 208 0.31 15.91 -14.68
CA LEU A 208 -1.00 16.54 -14.75
C LEU A 208 -1.22 17.40 -13.49
N LEU A 209 -1.74 18.60 -13.68
CA LEU A 209 -1.99 19.55 -12.60
C LEU A 209 -3.50 19.77 -12.43
N VAL A 210 -3.93 19.97 -11.19
CA VAL A 210 -5.28 20.43 -10.86
C VAL A 210 -5.13 21.82 -10.26
N GLN A 211 -5.67 22.83 -10.94
CA GLN A 211 -5.57 24.24 -10.53
C GLN A 211 -4.12 24.67 -10.27
N GLY A 212 -3.20 24.27 -11.16
CA GLY A 212 -1.77 24.56 -11.03
C GLY A 212 -1.02 23.71 -10.00
N LYS A 213 -1.70 22.85 -9.23
CA LYS A 213 -1.09 22.06 -8.15
C LYS A 213 -0.86 20.61 -8.57
N LYS A 214 0.22 20.02 -8.07
CA LYS A 214 0.52 18.60 -8.28
C LYS A 214 -0.40 17.75 -7.41
N PHE A 215 -0.75 16.56 -7.88
CA PHE A 215 -1.51 15.60 -7.09
C PHE A 215 -1.07 14.16 -7.31
N ASP A 216 -1.50 13.29 -6.39
CA ASP A 216 -1.54 11.86 -6.61
C ASP A 216 -2.94 11.31 -6.31
N ILE A 217 -3.26 10.15 -6.89
CA ILE A 217 -4.53 9.45 -6.65
C ILE A 217 -4.28 8.32 -5.66
N ARG A 218 -5.02 8.31 -4.55
CA ARG A 218 -5.08 7.19 -3.63
C ARG A 218 -6.31 6.36 -3.90
N CYS A 219 -6.14 5.17 -4.46
CA CYS A 219 -7.20 4.18 -4.60
C CYS A 219 -7.11 3.11 -3.49
N TYR A 220 -8.23 2.42 -3.26
CA TYR A 220 -8.31 1.30 -2.33
C TYR A 220 -8.69 0.03 -3.07
N MET A 221 -8.03 -1.08 -2.73
CA MET A 221 -8.29 -2.39 -3.31
C MET A 221 -8.31 -3.42 -2.20
N LEU A 222 -9.33 -4.28 -2.20
CA LEU A 222 -9.43 -5.45 -1.33
C LEU A 222 -9.19 -6.70 -2.17
N ILE A 223 -8.12 -7.42 -1.90
CA ILE A 223 -7.87 -8.74 -2.49
C ILE A 223 -8.51 -9.77 -1.57
N SER A 224 -9.65 -10.35 -1.99
CA SER A 224 -10.37 -11.33 -1.18
C SER A 224 -9.83 -12.74 -1.33
N THR A 225 -9.31 -13.08 -2.52
CA THR A 225 -8.60 -14.33 -2.79
C THR A 225 -7.54 -14.10 -3.86
N VAL A 226 -6.44 -14.86 -3.77
CA VAL A 226 -5.34 -14.85 -4.74
C VAL A 226 -5.41 -15.99 -5.74
N LYS A 227 -6.22 -17.03 -5.46
CA LYS A 227 -6.40 -18.23 -6.29
C LYS A 227 -7.85 -18.74 -6.19
N PRO A 228 -8.75 -18.37 -7.13
CA PRO A 228 -8.53 -17.41 -8.22
C PRO A 228 -8.31 -15.98 -7.70
N LEU A 229 -7.69 -15.11 -8.49
CA LEU A 229 -7.52 -13.71 -8.09
C LEU A 229 -8.88 -12.99 -8.13
N ILE A 230 -9.35 -12.52 -6.97
CA ILE A 230 -10.51 -11.63 -6.85
C ILE A 230 -10.07 -10.38 -6.11
N ALA A 231 -10.11 -9.26 -6.83
CA ALA A 231 -9.75 -7.94 -6.31
C ALA A 231 -10.92 -6.97 -6.50
N LEU A 232 -11.38 -6.39 -5.40
CA LEU A 232 -12.47 -5.42 -5.36
C LEU A 232 -11.89 -4.02 -5.28
N TYR A 233 -12.27 -3.16 -6.22
CA TYR A 233 -11.84 -1.77 -6.27
C TYR A 233 -12.85 -0.88 -5.54
N HIS A 234 -12.33 0.07 -4.75
CA HIS A 234 -13.12 1.16 -4.20
C HIS A 234 -12.56 2.50 -4.67
N SER A 235 -13.47 3.42 -5.03
CA SER A 235 -13.12 4.76 -5.46
C SER A 235 -12.22 5.45 -4.44
N GLY A 236 -11.20 6.11 -4.98
CA GLY A 236 -10.18 6.79 -4.22
C GLY A 236 -10.48 8.26 -3.94
N TYR A 237 -9.44 8.98 -3.56
CA TYR A 237 -9.42 10.44 -3.53
C TYR A 237 -8.08 10.95 -4.05
N ILE A 238 -8.05 12.23 -4.45
CA ILE A 238 -6.82 12.92 -4.85
C ILE A 238 -6.17 13.58 -3.64
N ARG A 239 -4.84 13.60 -3.60
CA ARG A 239 -4.04 14.32 -2.61
C ARG A 239 -3.26 15.40 -3.32
N LEU A 240 -3.62 16.64 -3.06
CA LEU A 240 -3.01 17.82 -3.68
C LEU A 240 -1.79 18.30 -2.86
N SER A 241 -0.80 18.85 -3.55
CA SER A 241 0.20 19.74 -2.95
C SER A 241 -0.45 21.07 -2.55
N ILE A 242 0.11 21.77 -1.57
CA ILE A 242 -0.35 23.11 -1.17
C ILE A 242 0.13 24.19 -2.14
N PHE A 243 1.34 24.04 -2.69
CA PHE A 243 1.95 25.01 -3.61
C PHE A 243 1.66 24.67 -5.06
N ASP A 244 1.66 25.72 -5.89
CA ASP A 244 1.59 25.59 -7.34
C ASP A 244 2.88 24.94 -7.85
N PHE A 245 2.73 24.06 -8.82
CA PHE A 245 3.81 23.26 -9.32
C PHE A 245 4.77 24.09 -10.17
N ASP A 246 6.02 24.16 -9.74
CA ASP A 246 7.15 24.63 -10.53
C ASP A 246 8.24 23.55 -10.50
N ASN A 247 8.79 23.23 -11.67
CA ASN A 247 9.87 22.27 -11.80
C ASN A 247 11.18 22.75 -11.17
N ASN A 248 11.40 24.06 -11.09
CA ASN A 248 12.64 24.65 -10.58
C ASN A 248 12.58 24.95 -9.07
N ASP A 249 11.43 24.78 -8.44
CA ASP A 249 11.30 24.96 -7.01
C ASP A 249 12.19 23.95 -6.26
N GLU A 250 12.90 24.44 -5.25
CA GLU A 250 13.69 23.59 -4.36
C GLU A 250 12.84 23.08 -3.19
N ASN A 251 11.69 23.73 -2.94
CA ASN A 251 10.77 23.33 -1.91
C ASN A 251 10.13 21.98 -2.25
N LEU A 252 10.50 20.97 -1.46
CA LEU A 252 10.00 19.61 -1.61
C LEU A 252 8.46 19.51 -1.45
N LEU A 253 7.81 20.47 -0.77
CA LEU A 253 6.34 20.51 -0.63
C LEU A 253 5.61 20.81 -1.95
N THR A 254 6.28 21.45 -2.92
CA THR A 254 5.76 21.63 -4.28
C THR A 254 5.75 20.32 -5.06
N HIS A 255 6.62 19.38 -4.68
CA HIS A 255 6.84 18.14 -5.41
C HIS A 255 6.24 16.89 -4.76
N LEU A 256 6.03 16.90 -3.44
CA LEU A 256 5.48 15.76 -2.69
C LEU A 256 4.05 16.04 -2.23
N THR A 257 3.15 15.11 -2.48
CA THR A 257 1.72 15.20 -2.13
C THR A 257 1.40 14.46 -0.82
N ASN A 258 2.42 14.00 -0.09
CA ASN A 258 2.25 13.30 1.18
C ASN A 258 1.65 14.24 2.24
N GLN A 259 0.43 13.97 2.69
CA GLN A 259 -0.24 14.74 3.74
C GLN A 259 0.63 14.98 4.98
N TYR A 260 1.43 14.00 5.42
CA TYR A 260 2.36 14.20 6.55
C TYR A 260 3.41 15.28 6.30
N MET A 261 3.93 15.39 5.08
CA MET A 261 4.87 16.46 4.73
C MET A 261 4.15 17.79 4.59
N GLN A 262 3.00 17.78 3.90
CA GLN A 262 2.19 18.95 3.64
C GLN A 262 1.71 19.62 4.95
N LYS A 263 1.25 18.83 5.94
CA LYS A 263 0.81 19.28 7.27
C LYS A 263 1.86 20.04 8.10
N LYS A 264 3.14 19.96 7.73
CA LYS A 264 4.19 20.71 8.43
C LYS A 264 4.20 22.18 8.05
N ASP A 265 3.61 22.52 6.91
CA ASP A 265 3.50 23.90 6.48
C ASP A 265 2.30 24.57 7.18
N PRO A 266 2.46 25.78 7.75
CA PRO A 266 1.36 26.52 8.36
C PRO A 266 0.18 26.82 7.43
N LYS A 267 0.38 26.80 6.11
CA LYS A 267 -0.68 27.02 5.11
C LYS A 267 -1.49 25.75 4.82
N TYR A 268 -1.17 24.62 5.46
CA TYR A 268 -1.94 23.39 5.31
C TYR A 268 -3.21 23.44 6.17
N TYR A 269 -4.35 23.66 5.51
CA TYR A 269 -5.68 23.66 6.10
C TYR A 269 -6.36 22.29 5.94
#